data_AF-A0A2A4M104-F1
#
_entry.id   AF-A0A2A4M104-F1
#
_cell.length_a   1.000
_cell.length_b   1.000
_cell.length_c   1.000
_cell.angle_alpha   90.00
_cell.angle_beta   90.00
_cell.angle_gamma   90.00
#
_symmetry.space_group_name_H-M   'P 1'
#
loop_
_entity.id
_entity.type
_entity.pdbx_description
1 polymer ?
#
loop_
_entity_poly.entity_id
_entity_poly.type
_entity_poly.pdbx_seq_one_letter_code
_entity_poly.pdbx_strand_id
1 'polypeptide(L)'
;GLLKDTLVLCVGEFGRSPQKGLSTSGNNNDANGRDHWPYCYTGVIAGAGIKRGNVFGKSDKTGSAPDTDPIHPTELLATIYHAFGIHPNTIVYNHLNQPRELVKAEPITRLFG
;
A
#
# COMPACT_ATOMS: atom_id res chain seq x y z
N GLY A 1 25.70 1.21 6.25
CA GLY A 1 24.54 0.97 7.15
C GLY A 1 23.64 -0.10 6.56
N LEU A 2 22.64 -0.58 7.31
CA LEU A 2 21.85 -1.78 6.99
C LEU A 2 20.84 -1.62 5.83
N LEU A 3 20.53 -0.39 5.41
CA LEU A 3 19.52 -0.13 4.37
C LEU A 3 19.80 -0.78 3.00
N LYS A 4 21.04 -1.22 2.73
CA LYS A 4 21.33 -1.95 1.49
C LYS A 4 20.55 -3.28 1.44
N ASP A 5 20.44 -3.96 2.57
CA ASP A 5 19.91 -5.32 2.68
C ASP A 5 18.67 -5.39 3.60
N THR A 6 18.09 -4.23 3.95
CA THR A 6 16.89 -4.12 4.79
C THR A 6 15.87 -3.24 4.11
N LEU A 7 14.65 -3.76 3.93
CA LEU A 7 13.49 -2.98 3.54
C LEU A 7 12.81 -2.41 4.78
N VAL A 8 12.57 -1.11 4.79
CA VAL A 8 11.77 -0.42 5.83
C VAL A 8 10.48 0.05 5.18
N LEU A 9 9.35 -0.34 5.78
CA LEU A 9 8.02 0.08 5.38
C LEU A 9 7.31 0.72 6.56
N CYS A 10 6.80 1.93 6.38
CA CYS A 10 5.91 2.61 7.32
C CYS A 10 4.64 2.99 6.56
N VAL A 11 3.54 2.30 6.84
CA VAL A 11 2.27 2.47 6.12
C VAL A 11 1.13 2.22 7.10
N GLY A 12 0.01 2.93 6.91
CA GLY A 12 -1.25 2.66 7.59
C GLY A 12 -2.21 1.88 6.68
N GLU A 13 -3.41 1.59 7.19
CA GLU A 13 -4.44 0.87 6.41
C GLU A 13 -5.50 1.81 5.81
N PHE A 14 -5.68 2.99 6.41
CA PHE A 14 -6.67 3.98 6.02
C PHE A 14 -6.23 5.39 6.41
N GLY A 15 -6.70 6.37 5.66
CA GLY A 15 -6.66 7.79 6.01
C GLY A 15 -7.85 8.20 6.89
N ARG A 16 -8.20 9.49 6.80
CA ARG A 16 -9.39 10.06 7.43
C ARG A 16 -10.22 10.78 6.40
N SER A 17 -11.54 10.75 6.55
CA SER A 17 -12.45 11.35 5.57
C SER A 17 -12.04 12.81 5.30
N PRO A 18 -12.01 13.25 4.03
CA PRO A 18 -11.55 14.58 3.65
C PRO A 18 -12.45 15.69 4.21
N GLN A 19 -13.72 15.34 4.49
CA GLN A 19 -14.71 16.21 5.11
C GLN A 19 -15.23 15.61 6.41
N LYS A 20 -15.56 16.48 7.37
CA LYS A 20 -16.21 16.09 8.64
C LYS A 20 -17.65 15.65 8.38
N GLY A 21 -18.15 14.73 9.19
CA GLY A 21 -19.55 14.24 9.10
C GLY A 21 -19.85 13.36 7.89
N LEU A 22 -18.88 13.14 7.00
CA LEU A 22 -18.96 12.12 5.96
C LEU A 22 -18.71 10.75 6.59
N SER A 23 -19.70 9.86 6.56
CA SER A 23 -19.58 8.46 6.98
C SER A 23 -19.72 7.53 5.77
N THR A 24 -18.77 6.62 5.63
CA THR A 24 -18.70 5.57 4.60
C THR A 24 -18.54 4.18 5.20
N SER A 25 -18.11 4.09 6.46
CA SER A 25 -17.89 2.81 7.14
C SER A 25 -19.14 2.25 7.84
N GLY A 26 -20.29 2.93 7.75
CA GLY A 26 -21.52 2.54 8.46
C GLY A 26 -21.43 2.63 9.99
N ASN A 27 -20.50 3.45 10.50
CA ASN A 27 -20.33 3.68 11.93
C ASN A 27 -21.19 4.85 12.44
N ASN A 28 -21.24 5.01 13.76
CA ASN A 28 -21.94 6.12 14.43
C ASN A 28 -21.00 7.33 14.62
N ASN A 29 -20.36 7.79 13.54
CA ASN A 29 -19.44 8.93 13.66
C ASN A 29 -20.20 10.24 13.93
N ASP A 30 -19.63 11.08 14.78
CA ASP A 30 -20.18 12.40 15.08
C ASP A 30 -20.06 13.31 13.85
N ALA A 31 -21.00 14.24 13.67
CA ALA A 31 -20.97 15.19 12.56
C ALA A 31 -19.72 16.09 12.56
N ASN A 32 -19.04 16.22 13.70
CA ASN A 32 -17.77 16.93 13.85
C ASN A 32 -16.53 16.02 13.69
N GLY A 33 -16.73 14.71 13.55
CA GLY A 33 -15.67 13.71 13.37
C GLY A 33 -15.27 13.49 11.91
N ARG A 34 -14.18 12.76 11.70
CA ARG A 34 -13.74 12.23 10.39
C ARG A 34 -13.75 10.71 10.42
N ASP A 35 -14.28 10.09 9.37
CA ASP A 35 -14.44 8.64 9.29
C ASP A 35 -13.16 7.94 8.82
N HIS A 36 -13.12 6.60 8.92
CA HIS A 36 -12.14 5.78 8.23
C HIS A 36 -12.23 6.01 6.72
N TRP A 37 -11.06 6.17 6.09
CA TRP A 37 -10.98 6.50 4.68
C TRP A 37 -9.97 5.60 3.96
N PRO A 38 -10.37 4.39 3.54
CA PRO A 38 -9.45 3.44 2.90
C PRO A 38 -9.09 3.86 1.46
N TYR A 39 -9.77 4.85 0.90
CA TYR A 39 -9.63 5.25 -0.49
C TYR A 39 -8.33 6.01 -0.79
N CYS A 40 -7.73 6.68 0.20
CA CYS A 40 -6.48 7.42 -0.01
C CYS A 40 -5.67 7.53 1.29
N TYR A 41 -4.41 7.10 1.24
CA TYR A 41 -3.43 7.20 2.31
C TYR A 41 -2.01 7.10 1.74
N THR A 42 -1.01 7.35 2.57
CA THR A 42 0.40 7.39 2.16
C THR A 42 1.21 6.33 2.91
N GLY A 43 2.20 5.76 2.22
CA GLY A 43 3.24 4.93 2.82
C GLY A 43 4.62 5.50 2.54
N VAL A 44 5.58 5.14 3.39
CA VAL A 44 7.00 5.43 3.24
C VAL A 44 7.74 4.11 3.12
N ILE A 45 8.53 3.96 2.05
CA ILE A 45 9.31 2.75 1.76
C ILE A 45 10.77 3.13 1.49
N ALA A 46 11.72 2.39 2.05
CA ALA A 46 13.15 2.68 1.90
C ALA A 46 14.03 1.42 2.04
N GLY A 47 15.21 1.47 1.44
CA GLY A 47 16.20 0.38 1.50
C GLY A 47 15.93 -0.73 0.49
N ALA A 48 16.71 -1.80 0.52
CA ALA A 48 16.59 -2.96 -0.37
C ALA A 48 16.42 -2.61 -1.87
N GLY A 49 17.22 -1.65 -2.36
CA GLY A 49 17.21 -1.22 -3.77
C GLY A 49 16.13 -0.19 -4.16
N ILE A 50 15.33 0.30 -3.21
CA ILE A 50 14.37 1.38 -3.44
C ILE A 50 15.08 2.71 -3.70
N LYS A 51 14.65 3.44 -4.74
CA LYS A 51 15.16 4.78 -5.09
C LYS A 51 15.00 5.76 -3.93
N ARG A 52 16.05 6.53 -3.68
CA ARG A 52 16.06 7.56 -2.63
C ARG A 52 15.46 8.87 -3.14
N GLY A 53 14.87 9.63 -2.23
CA GLY A 53 14.40 11.00 -2.51
C GLY A 53 13.28 11.07 -3.56
N ASN A 54 12.54 9.98 -3.74
CA ASN A 54 11.49 9.87 -4.73
C ASN A 54 10.09 9.99 -4.10
N VAL A 55 9.20 10.71 -4.77
CA VAL A 55 7.75 10.71 -4.49
C VAL A 55 7.07 9.94 -5.62
N PHE A 56 6.25 8.97 -5.28
CA PHE A 56 5.53 8.14 -6.25
C PHE A 56 4.03 8.30 -6.06
N GLY A 57 3.34 8.66 -7.15
CA GLY A 57 1.93 8.98 -7.14
C GLY A 57 1.56 10.27 -6.42
N LYS A 58 0.28 10.60 -6.45
CA LYS A 58 -0.27 11.83 -5.89
C LYS A 58 -1.77 11.65 -5.60
N SER A 59 -2.28 12.25 -4.53
CA SER A 59 -3.71 12.36 -4.29
C SER A 59 -4.35 13.49 -5.12
N ASP A 60 -5.67 13.47 -5.24
CA ASP A 60 -6.43 14.62 -5.70
C ASP A 60 -6.27 15.81 -4.73
N LYS A 61 -6.80 16.97 -5.13
CA LYS A 61 -6.72 18.24 -4.37
C LYS A 61 -7.34 18.16 -2.97
N THR A 62 -8.27 17.23 -2.76
CA THR A 62 -9.02 17.05 -1.51
C THR A 62 -8.45 15.93 -0.63
N GLY A 63 -7.52 15.13 -1.13
CA GLY A 63 -7.05 13.91 -0.47
C GLY A 63 -8.10 12.80 -0.45
N SER A 64 -9.09 12.84 -1.35
CA SER A 64 -10.20 11.86 -1.36
C SER A 64 -9.80 10.56 -2.05
N ALA A 65 -9.07 10.66 -3.16
CA ALA A 65 -8.61 9.52 -3.94
C ALA A 65 -7.18 9.76 -4.51
N PRO A 66 -6.48 8.71 -4.95
CA PRO A 66 -5.29 8.86 -5.77
C PRO A 66 -5.65 9.45 -7.15
N ASP A 67 -4.86 10.40 -7.62
CA ASP A 67 -5.02 11.09 -8.91
C ASP A 67 -3.98 10.60 -9.93
N THR A 68 -2.75 10.32 -9.49
CA THR A 68 -1.66 9.86 -10.36
C THR A 68 -0.98 8.63 -9.76
N ASP A 69 -0.65 7.65 -10.62
CA ASP A 69 0.00 6.39 -10.27
C ASP A 69 -0.60 5.75 -8.98
N PRO A 70 -1.91 5.42 -8.95
CA PRO A 70 -2.53 4.73 -7.82
C PRO A 70 -1.83 3.39 -7.54
N ILE A 71 -1.70 3.05 -6.26
CA ILE A 71 -1.15 1.77 -5.82
C ILE A 71 -2.22 1.03 -5.03
N HIS A 72 -2.53 -0.20 -5.44
CA HIS A 72 -3.33 -1.12 -4.64
C HIS A 72 -2.47 -1.82 -3.57
N PRO A 73 -3.00 -2.14 -2.38
CA PRO A 73 -2.24 -2.82 -1.33
C PRO A 73 -1.58 -4.14 -1.76
N THR A 74 -2.21 -4.85 -2.70
CA THR A 74 -1.63 -6.10 -3.25
C THR A 74 -0.39 -5.84 -4.10
N GLU A 75 -0.31 -4.71 -4.82
CA GLU A 75 0.88 -4.32 -5.58
C GLU A 75 2.02 -3.90 -4.64
N LEU A 76 1.70 -3.27 -3.51
CA LEU A 76 2.68 -2.99 -2.46
C LEU A 76 3.25 -4.31 -1.89
N LEU A 77 2.40 -5.30 -1.60
CA LEU A 77 2.85 -6.62 -1.13
C LEU A 77 3.70 -7.34 -2.19
N ALA A 78 3.28 -7.33 -3.45
CA ALA A 78 4.08 -7.87 -4.55
C ALA A 78 5.46 -7.20 -4.65
N THR A 79 5.52 -5.88 -4.45
CA THR A 79 6.77 -5.10 -4.41
C THR A 79 7.68 -5.55 -3.26
N ILE A 80 7.13 -5.85 -2.08
CA ILE A 80 7.90 -6.38 -0.94
C ILE A 80 8.48 -7.77 -1.28
N TYR A 81 7.67 -8.67 -1.85
CA TYR A 81 8.16 -9.99 -2.26
C TYR A 81 9.26 -9.88 -3.32
N HIS A 82 9.08 -9.01 -4.31
CA HIS A 82 10.10 -8.74 -5.32
C HIS A 82 11.42 -8.27 -4.69
N ALA A 83 11.38 -7.34 -3.73
CA ALA A 83 12.58 -6.89 -3.01
C ALA A 83 13.31 -8.03 -2.29
N PHE A 84 12.59 -9.09 -1.89
CA PHE A 84 13.14 -10.25 -1.21
C PHE A 84 13.51 -11.40 -2.16
N GLY A 85 13.39 -11.21 -3.47
CA GLY A 85 13.65 -12.25 -4.48
C GLY A 85 12.59 -13.35 -4.54
N ILE A 86 11.40 -13.09 -4.00
CA ILE A 86 10.24 -14.00 -4.03
C ILE A 86 9.34 -13.58 -5.18
N HIS A 87 8.95 -14.55 -6.03
CA HIS A 87 8.00 -14.28 -7.10
C HIS A 87 6.58 -14.13 -6.50
N PRO A 88 5.86 -13.00 -6.70
CA PRO A 88 4.55 -12.76 -6.08
C PRO A 88 3.51 -13.84 -6.40
N ASN A 89 3.56 -14.39 -7.61
CA ASN A 89 2.63 -15.43 -8.07
C ASN A 89 3.07 -16.85 -7.68
N THR A 90 4.06 -17.03 -6.78
CA THR A 90 4.44 -18.35 -6.26
C THR A 90 3.22 -19.03 -5.62
N ILE A 91 2.96 -20.28 -6.02
CA ILE A 91 1.88 -21.08 -5.47
C ILE A 91 2.29 -21.67 -4.12
N VAL A 92 1.46 -21.41 -3.11
CA VAL A 92 1.49 -22.05 -1.80
C VAL A 92 0.20 -22.82 -1.57
N TYR A 93 0.27 -23.86 -0.75
CA TYR A 93 -0.89 -24.67 -0.39
C TYR A 93 -1.38 -24.28 1.00
N ASN A 94 -2.69 -24.03 1.11
CA ASN A 94 -3.29 -23.81 2.42
C ASN A 94 -3.45 -25.14 3.19
N HIS A 95 -3.98 -25.08 4.41
CA HIS A 95 -4.22 -26.26 5.26
C HIS A 95 -5.20 -27.29 4.67
N LEU A 96 -5.91 -26.97 3.59
CA LEU A 96 -6.81 -27.85 2.84
C LEU A 96 -6.19 -28.36 1.53
N ASN A 97 -4.88 -28.17 1.31
CA ASN A 97 -4.18 -28.47 0.06
C ASN A 97 -4.76 -27.75 -1.17
N GLN A 98 -5.37 -26.59 -0.99
CA GLN A 98 -5.82 -25.75 -2.12
C GLN A 98 -4.68 -24.82 -2.55
N PRO A 99 -4.37 -24.74 -3.86
CA PRO A 99 -3.35 -23.83 -4.35
C PRO A 99 -3.81 -22.38 -4.23
N ARG A 100 -2.92 -21.52 -3.74
CA ARG A 100 -3.09 -20.06 -3.64
C ARG A 100 -1.80 -19.40 -4.08
N GLU A 101 -1.88 -18.37 -4.90
CA GLU A 101 -0.75 -17.45 -5.11
C GLU A 101 -0.44 -16.73 -3.79
N LEU A 102 0.81 -16.35 -3.53
CA LEU A 102 1.14 -15.49 -2.39
C LEU A 102 0.37 -14.17 -2.49
N VAL A 103 0.40 -13.53 -3.66
CA VAL A 103 -0.43 -12.37 -3.99
C VAL A 103 -0.65 -12.30 -5.49
N LYS A 104 -1.88 -11.98 -5.91
CA LYS A 104 -2.25 -11.80 -7.32
C LYS A 104 -2.06 -10.35 -7.77
N ALA A 105 -0.81 -9.93 -7.88
CA ALA A 105 -0.46 -8.57 -8.33
C ALA A 105 0.99 -8.51 -8.83
N GLU A 106 1.28 -7.52 -9.66
CA GLU A 106 2.63 -7.27 -10.16
C GLU A 106 3.36 -6.25 -9.25
N PRO A 107 4.69 -6.39 -9.09
CA PRO A 107 5.48 -5.46 -8.30
C PRO A 107 5.66 -4.12 -9.03
N ILE A 108 5.74 -3.04 -8.27
CA ILE A 108 5.96 -1.68 -8.80
C ILE A 108 7.46 -1.48 -9.02
N THR A 109 7.99 -2.06 -10.09
CA THR A 109 9.43 -2.05 -10.39
C THR A 109 10.00 -0.64 -10.59
N ARG A 110 9.16 0.34 -10.93
CA ARG A 110 9.53 1.77 -11.04
C ARG A 110 10.09 2.36 -9.72
N LEU A 111 9.79 1.75 -8.57
CA LEU A 111 10.30 2.17 -7.26
C LEU A 111 11.77 1.81 -7.02
N PHE A 112 12.34 0.88 -7.79
CA PHE A 112 13.71 0.39 -7.61
C PHE A 112 14.71 1.06 -8.57
N GLY A 113 15.95 1.29 -8.12
CA GLY A 113 17.02 1.85 -8.94
C GLY A 113 18.31 2.14 -8.19
#